data_AF-A0A8J5S8E5-F1
#
_entry.id   AF-A0A8J5S8E5-F1
#
_cell.length_a   1.000
_cell.length_b   1.000
_cell.length_c   1.000
_cell.angle_alpha   90.00
_cell.angle_beta   90.00
_cell.angle_gamma   90.00
#
_symmetry.space_group_name_H-M   'P 1'
#
loop_
_entity.id
_entity.type
_entity.pdbx_description
1 polymer ?
#
loop_
_entity_poly.entity_id
_entity_poly.type
_entity_poly.pdbx_seq_one_letter_code
_entity_poly.pdbx_strand_id
1 'polypeptide(L)'
;MRSPRLRRQQPAAAAPSAPEVFRDGDLVEVLPEEPGYRGAHFAAAVTRFHPKPRGYTVVYDAFVDSDGSSLPLPEVAPACQVRPRPPETPLRGPPAEHAAVDAFRGDAWWLGVALGGDRADGRVAVYFPETRKVMEFDAANVRPHLEWVAGEWLSPENMEISKTMTYTKGTQVEVAKLEGNSVVAWFSAAVEKAIWKNNFVVDYNCTKSEDGSALPKEIVDLKHIRPCPPHASAVSFCINDEVEGFQGNGWWLGVITEVHPGFRYTFKLAHLGNEVQLDQKALRLRYDWTHGQWQQVSQNVLTTKIAEGSKVEVSSNDEGFHGSWFQGTALKSFDNKILVEYDTLKADDETTPLKEAIEVQQVRPCPPDIPVTSGFNFLDEVDAHWNDGWWAGVISKVISDQRYMVYFKSSQEEMEFGHEQLRPHCDWVGGRWMQASLVCCISPHFDYSL
;
A
#
# COMPACT_ATOMS: atom_id res chain seq x y z
N MET A 1 12.58 45.06 -56.62
CA MET A 1 12.52 45.81 -55.35
C MET A 1 11.46 45.19 -54.45
N ARG A 2 11.86 44.48 -53.40
CA ARG A 2 10.97 44.04 -52.32
C ARG A 2 11.63 44.47 -51.01
N SER A 3 10.95 45.32 -50.25
CA SER A 3 11.40 45.86 -48.98
C SER A 3 11.54 44.75 -47.92
N PRO A 4 12.53 44.81 -47.02
CA PRO A 4 12.62 43.86 -45.90
C PRO A 4 11.56 44.20 -44.85
N ARG A 5 10.80 43.19 -44.41
CA ARG A 5 9.83 43.32 -43.32
C ARG A 5 10.59 43.47 -41.99
N LEU A 6 10.38 44.60 -41.30
CA LEU A 6 10.81 44.84 -39.93
C LEU A 6 10.22 43.76 -39.01
N ARG A 7 11.09 42.95 -38.39
CA ARG A 7 10.74 42.02 -37.32
C ARG A 7 10.33 42.86 -36.12
N ARG A 8 9.03 42.87 -35.81
CA ARG A 8 8.47 43.48 -34.59
C ARG A 8 9.18 42.81 -33.39
N GLN A 9 10.03 43.54 -32.70
CA GLN A 9 10.62 43.07 -31.44
C GLN A 9 9.47 42.77 -30.47
N GLN A 10 9.42 41.54 -29.98
CA GLN A 10 8.65 41.19 -28.78
C GLN A 10 9.18 42.07 -27.65
N PRO A 11 8.33 42.67 -26.79
CA PRO A 11 8.81 43.33 -25.59
C PRO A 11 9.61 42.30 -24.80
N ALA A 12 10.85 42.64 -24.46
CA ALA A 12 11.63 41.84 -23.52
C ALA A 12 10.79 41.68 -22.26
N ALA A 13 10.52 40.43 -21.87
CA ALA A 13 9.97 40.15 -20.55
C ALA A 13 10.87 40.84 -19.53
N ALA A 14 10.28 41.73 -18.72
CA ALA A 14 11.00 42.34 -17.61
C ALA A 14 11.61 41.21 -16.78
N ALA A 15 12.90 41.29 -16.53
CA ALA A 15 13.56 40.40 -15.58
C ALA A 15 12.78 40.45 -14.26
N PRO A 16 12.58 39.32 -13.55
CA PRO A 16 11.96 39.35 -12.23
C PRO A 16 12.76 40.32 -11.36
N SER A 17 12.06 41.31 -10.79
CA SER A 17 12.62 42.21 -9.79
C SER A 17 13.30 41.38 -8.71
N ALA A 18 14.49 41.82 -8.26
CA ALA A 18 15.20 41.16 -7.16
C ALA A 18 14.21 40.91 -6.00
N PRO A 19 14.26 39.74 -5.33
CA PRO A 19 13.30 39.44 -4.27
C PRO A 19 13.41 40.52 -3.19
N GLU A 20 12.31 41.23 -2.95
CA GLU A 20 12.24 42.26 -1.92
C GLU A 20 12.72 41.66 -0.60
N VAL A 21 13.73 42.29 -0.01
CA VAL A 21 14.29 41.88 1.28
C VAL A 21 13.45 42.54 2.35
N PHE A 22 12.89 41.76 3.27
CA PHE A 22 12.18 42.30 4.43
C PHE A 22 13.09 43.23 5.24
N ARG A 23 12.53 44.36 5.63
CA ARG A 23 13.17 45.42 6.41
C ARG A 23 12.92 45.22 7.90
N ASP A 24 13.69 45.94 8.71
CA ASP A 24 13.44 46.05 10.14
C ASP A 24 12.02 46.60 10.38
N GLY A 25 11.26 45.91 11.23
CA GLY A 25 9.85 46.19 11.53
C GLY A 25 8.82 45.51 10.62
N ASP A 26 9.24 44.84 9.54
CA ASP A 26 8.29 44.16 8.64
C ASP A 26 7.61 42.99 9.36
N LEU A 27 6.27 42.94 9.25
CA LEU A 27 5.44 41.89 9.83
C LEU A 27 5.45 40.65 8.94
N VAL A 28 5.88 39.54 9.52
CA VAL A 28 6.10 38.28 8.82
C VAL A 28 5.43 37.12 9.55
N GLU A 29 5.39 35.98 8.88
CA GLU A 29 5.16 34.67 9.48
C GLU A 29 6.38 33.78 9.26
N VAL A 30 6.74 33.04 10.31
CA VAL A 30 7.83 32.06 10.30
C VAL A 30 7.24 30.65 10.23
N LEU A 31 7.82 29.82 9.38
CA LEU A 31 7.43 28.43 9.12
C LEU A 31 8.53 27.48 9.63
N PRO A 32 8.40 26.94 10.85
CA PRO A 32 9.42 26.07 11.41
C PRO A 32 9.49 24.73 10.68
N GLU A 33 10.71 24.20 10.55
CA GLU A 33 10.95 22.83 10.06
C GLU A 33 11.03 21.80 11.19
N GLU A 34 10.83 22.22 12.44
CA GLU A 34 10.83 21.31 13.57
C GLU A 34 9.65 20.34 13.47
N PRO A 35 9.84 19.03 13.70
CA PRO A 35 8.79 18.03 13.51
C PRO A 35 7.46 18.33 14.24
N GLY A 36 7.50 18.97 15.40
CA GLY A 36 6.30 19.34 16.17
C GLY A 36 5.56 20.58 15.68
N TYR A 37 6.23 21.41 14.87
CA TYR A 37 5.73 22.71 14.40
C TYR A 37 5.66 22.80 12.88
N ARG A 38 5.96 21.70 12.17
CA ARG A 38 5.85 21.64 10.71
C ARG A 38 4.42 21.96 10.27
N GLY A 39 4.28 22.98 9.43
CA GLY A 39 2.99 23.47 8.94
C GLY A 39 2.32 24.53 9.82
N ALA A 40 2.97 24.93 10.92
CA ALA A 40 2.57 26.09 11.71
C ALA A 40 3.12 27.38 11.10
N HIS A 41 2.34 28.45 11.16
CA HIS A 41 2.77 29.80 10.79
C HIS A 41 2.73 30.70 12.03
N PHE A 42 3.90 31.03 12.56
CA PHE A 42 4.04 31.88 13.74
C PHE A 42 4.18 33.34 13.33
N ALA A 43 3.35 34.21 13.89
CA ALA A 43 3.44 35.64 13.67
C ALA A 43 4.71 36.20 14.31
N ALA A 44 5.47 36.98 13.54
CA ALA A 44 6.70 37.62 14.01
C ALA A 44 6.94 38.97 13.31
N ALA A 45 7.95 39.70 13.78
CA ALA A 45 8.49 40.91 13.15
C ALA A 45 9.99 40.74 12.86
N VAL A 46 10.44 41.19 11.70
CA VAL A 46 11.86 41.19 11.32
C VAL A 46 12.59 42.28 12.10
N THR A 47 13.75 41.95 12.66
CA THR A 47 14.65 42.92 13.32
C THR A 47 15.98 43.09 12.59
N ARG A 48 16.39 42.09 11.79
CA ARG A 48 17.66 42.13 11.06
C ARG A 48 17.63 41.19 9.87
N PHE A 49 18.17 41.62 8.72
CA PHE A 49 18.48 40.76 7.59
C PHE A 49 19.93 40.25 7.65
N HIS A 50 20.13 38.97 7.37
CA HIS A 50 21.43 38.31 7.23
C HIS A 50 21.63 37.86 5.79
N PRO A 51 22.64 38.36 5.06
CA PRO A 51 22.85 38.00 3.66
C PRO A 51 23.53 36.63 3.46
N LYS A 52 24.28 36.11 4.46
CA LYS A 52 25.03 34.85 4.37
C LYS A 52 25.16 34.16 5.75
N PRO A 53 24.56 32.97 5.97
CA PRO A 53 23.50 32.39 5.14
C PRO A 53 22.30 33.35 5.07
N ARG A 54 21.51 33.27 4.00
CA ARG A 54 20.39 34.20 3.81
C ARG A 54 19.29 33.90 4.85
N GLY A 55 19.00 34.85 5.72
CA GLY A 55 18.04 34.68 6.82
C GLY A 55 17.66 35.99 7.48
N TYR A 56 16.81 35.91 8.50
CA TYR A 56 16.32 37.06 9.25
C TYR A 56 16.39 36.78 10.74
N THR A 57 16.79 37.76 11.54
CA THR A 57 16.47 37.74 12.96
C THR A 57 15.03 38.21 13.12
N VAL A 58 14.19 37.42 13.78
CA VAL A 58 12.77 37.65 13.96
C VAL A 58 12.42 37.61 15.44
N VAL A 59 11.38 38.34 15.81
CA VAL A 59 10.80 38.40 17.16
C VAL A 59 9.32 38.03 17.03
N TYR A 60 8.91 36.96 17.70
CA TYR A 60 7.54 36.45 17.65
C TYR A 60 6.56 37.29 18.48
N ASP A 61 5.29 37.31 18.08
CA ASP A 61 4.24 38.11 18.72
C ASP A 61 3.78 37.53 20.07
N ALA A 62 3.77 36.20 20.23
CA ALA A 62 3.06 35.53 21.32
C ALA A 62 3.92 35.14 22.54
N PHE A 63 5.25 35.24 22.45
CA PHE A 63 6.13 34.96 23.59
C PHE A 63 6.36 36.24 24.41
N VAL A 64 5.44 36.52 25.33
CA VAL A 64 5.57 37.61 26.31
C VAL A 64 5.29 37.05 27.70
N ASP A 65 6.28 37.06 28.60
CA ASP A 65 6.12 36.53 29.97
C ASP A 65 5.15 37.37 30.80
N SER A 66 4.39 36.70 31.68
CA SER A 66 3.40 37.30 32.59
C SER A 66 3.97 38.25 33.64
N ASP A 67 5.30 38.29 33.81
CA ASP A 67 5.97 39.10 34.84
C ASP A 67 6.80 40.26 34.27
N GLY A 68 6.66 40.58 32.98
CA GLY A 68 7.22 41.82 32.40
C GLY A 68 8.75 41.91 32.36
N SER A 69 9.48 40.82 32.63
CA SER A 69 10.95 40.78 32.55
C SER A 69 11.48 39.55 31.81
N SER A 70 11.33 39.54 30.49
CA SER A 70 12.24 38.85 29.56
C SER A 70 11.85 39.28 28.14
N LEU A 71 12.77 39.95 27.44
CA LEU A 71 12.55 40.41 26.06
C LEU A 71 12.22 39.20 25.17
N PRO A 72 11.32 39.32 24.20
CA PRO A 72 11.04 38.23 23.28
C PRO A 72 12.34 37.83 22.59
N LEU A 73 12.68 36.53 22.69
CA LEU A 73 13.99 36.04 22.24
C LEU A 73 14.09 36.16 20.72
N PRO A 74 15.04 36.95 20.19
CA PRO A 74 15.23 37.05 18.75
C PRO A 74 15.80 35.72 18.22
N GLU A 75 15.11 35.11 17.27
CA GLU A 75 15.54 33.87 16.62
C GLU A 75 16.08 34.18 15.22
N VAL A 76 17.09 33.44 14.75
CA VAL A 76 17.56 33.52 13.36
C VAL A 76 16.84 32.47 12.51
N ALA A 77 15.87 32.91 11.69
CA ALA A 77 15.15 32.07 10.75
C ALA A 77 15.80 32.13 9.35
N PRO A 78 16.03 31.00 8.67
CA PRO A 78 16.36 30.94 7.25
C PRO A 78 15.36 31.72 6.39
N ALA A 79 15.83 32.39 5.34
CA ALA A 79 14.94 33.21 4.49
C ALA A 79 13.86 32.39 3.77
N CYS A 80 14.07 31.10 3.57
CA CYS A 80 13.06 30.19 3.01
C CYS A 80 11.91 29.88 3.98
N GLN A 81 12.06 30.16 5.28
CA GLN A 81 11.03 29.94 6.30
C GLN A 81 10.24 31.21 6.61
N VAL A 82 10.59 32.35 6.01
CA VAL A 82 9.97 33.64 6.32
C VAL A 82 9.16 34.11 5.12
N ARG A 83 7.89 34.45 5.37
CA ARG A 83 6.96 35.05 4.39
C ARG A 83 6.31 36.30 4.99
N PRO A 84 5.74 37.22 4.20
CA PRO A 84 4.98 38.33 4.79
C PRO A 84 3.75 37.78 5.51
N ARG A 85 3.06 38.60 6.32
CA ARG A 85 1.73 38.21 6.80
C ARG A 85 0.72 38.20 5.64
N PRO A 86 -0.19 37.21 5.57
CA PRO A 86 -1.27 37.23 4.60
C PRO A 86 -2.11 38.50 4.74
N PRO A 87 -2.70 39.01 3.64
CA PRO A 87 -3.59 40.15 3.70
C PRO A 87 -4.79 39.83 4.61
N GLU A 88 -5.11 40.74 5.52
CA GLU A 88 -6.33 40.63 6.32
C GLU A 88 -7.54 40.74 5.39
N THR A 89 -8.11 39.59 5.06
CA THR A 89 -9.30 39.50 4.23
C THR A 89 -10.45 39.09 5.14
N PRO A 90 -11.35 40.01 5.53
CA PRO A 90 -12.49 39.66 6.37
C PRO A 90 -13.27 38.52 5.72
N LEU A 91 -13.54 37.45 6.47
CA LEU A 91 -14.40 36.37 6.01
C LEU A 91 -15.80 36.95 5.69
N ARG A 92 -16.21 36.89 4.43
CA ARG A 92 -17.57 37.27 3.99
C ARG A 92 -18.56 36.13 4.27
N GLY A 93 -18.66 35.73 5.53
CA GLY A 93 -19.46 34.58 5.98
C GLY A 93 -18.61 33.32 6.25
N PRO A 94 -19.26 32.20 6.62
CA PRO A 94 -18.56 30.96 6.94
C PRO A 94 -17.78 30.44 5.72
N PRO A 95 -16.61 29.82 5.92
CA PRO A 95 -15.86 29.21 4.82
C PRO A 95 -16.69 28.15 4.09
N ALA A 96 -16.51 28.04 2.77
CA ALA A 96 -17.14 26.99 1.98
C ALA A 96 -16.69 25.59 2.45
N GLU A 97 -17.58 24.61 2.32
CA GLU A 97 -17.27 23.21 2.62
C GLU A 97 -16.10 22.71 1.77
N HIS A 98 -15.12 22.08 2.41
CA HIS A 98 -13.85 21.64 1.85
C HIS A 98 -12.86 22.75 1.43
N ALA A 99 -13.12 24.01 1.79
CA ALA A 99 -12.17 25.10 1.56
C ALA A 99 -10.92 24.96 2.46
N ALA A 100 -9.75 25.29 1.92
CA ALA A 100 -8.51 25.35 2.69
C ALA A 100 -8.51 26.62 3.57
N VAL A 101 -8.26 26.42 4.86
CA VAL A 101 -8.26 27.49 5.87
C VAL A 101 -7.04 27.39 6.76
N ASP A 102 -6.62 28.52 7.32
CA ASP A 102 -5.71 28.56 8.44
C ASP A 102 -6.54 28.73 9.72
N ALA A 103 -6.37 27.85 10.70
CA ALA A 103 -7.00 27.93 12.02
C ALA A 103 -5.97 28.27 13.10
N PHE A 104 -6.26 29.28 13.92
CA PHE A 104 -5.35 29.75 14.96
C PHE A 104 -5.45 28.86 16.21
N ARG A 105 -4.32 28.25 16.60
CA ARG A 105 -4.23 27.37 17.77
C ARG A 105 -2.80 27.37 18.32
N GLY A 106 -2.64 27.54 19.63
CA GLY A 106 -1.34 27.47 20.28
C GLY A 106 -0.35 28.46 19.64
N ASP A 107 -0.79 29.71 19.49
CA ASP A 107 0.00 30.84 19.01
C ASP A 107 0.49 30.78 17.56
N ALA A 108 -0.02 29.83 16.79
CA ALA A 108 0.26 29.71 15.37
C ALA A 108 -1.00 29.47 14.56
N TRP A 109 -0.91 29.82 13.27
CA TRP A 109 -1.91 29.46 12.27
C TRP A 109 -1.58 28.10 11.69
N TRP A 110 -2.56 27.20 11.67
CA TRP A 110 -2.42 25.83 11.19
C TRP A 110 -3.33 25.59 10.02
N LEU A 111 -2.77 25.05 8.95
CA LEU A 111 -3.52 24.65 7.78
C LEU A 111 -4.51 23.51 8.10
N GLY A 112 -5.76 23.71 7.71
CA GLY A 112 -6.84 22.73 7.80
C GLY A 112 -7.85 22.90 6.67
N VAL A 113 -8.92 22.11 6.75
CA VAL A 113 -10.00 22.08 5.76
C VAL A 113 -11.33 22.34 6.46
N ALA A 114 -12.07 23.35 6.02
CA ALA A 114 -13.38 23.65 6.58
C ALA A 114 -14.40 22.56 6.22
N LEU A 115 -15.23 22.15 7.17
CA LEU A 115 -16.30 21.17 6.94
C LEU A 115 -17.65 21.80 6.56
N GLY A 116 -17.67 23.12 6.35
CA GLY A 116 -18.88 23.87 6.01
C GLY A 116 -19.91 23.92 7.15
N GLY A 117 -21.06 24.50 6.83
CA GLY A 117 -22.22 24.63 7.73
C GLY A 117 -22.42 26.05 8.25
N ASP A 118 -23.63 26.59 8.03
CA ASP A 118 -24.11 27.79 8.70
C ASP A 118 -24.52 27.40 10.13
N ARG A 119 -23.55 27.39 11.04
CA ARG A 119 -23.82 27.09 12.44
C ARG A 119 -24.34 28.34 13.12
N ALA A 120 -25.49 28.21 13.76
CA ALA A 120 -26.15 29.31 14.48
C ALA A 120 -25.27 29.92 15.59
N ASP A 121 -24.23 29.22 16.05
CA ASP A 121 -23.29 29.68 17.07
C ASP A 121 -22.06 30.42 16.51
N GLY A 122 -21.95 30.57 15.19
CA GLY A 122 -20.84 31.30 14.54
C GLY A 122 -19.49 30.58 14.60
N ARG A 123 -19.45 29.31 15.01
CA ARG A 123 -18.21 28.51 15.03
C ARG A 123 -17.97 27.77 13.73
N VAL A 124 -16.70 27.60 13.40
CA VAL A 124 -16.22 26.91 12.20
C VAL A 124 -15.58 25.57 12.61
N ALA A 125 -16.07 24.48 12.03
CA ALA A 125 -15.45 23.17 12.17
C ALA A 125 -14.34 23.01 11.13
N VAL A 126 -13.12 22.76 11.61
CA VAL A 126 -11.91 22.59 10.79
C VAL A 126 -11.37 21.18 11.01
N TYR A 127 -11.22 20.45 9.92
CA TYR A 127 -10.55 19.16 9.87
C TYR A 127 -9.06 19.33 9.57
N PHE A 128 -8.20 18.65 10.31
CA PHE A 128 -6.75 18.66 10.11
C PHE A 128 -6.29 17.34 9.47
N PRO A 129 -6.02 17.29 8.16
CA PRO A 129 -5.69 16.04 7.46
C PRO A 129 -4.49 15.29 8.03
N GLU A 130 -3.50 16.02 8.56
CA GLU A 130 -2.30 15.44 9.16
C GLU A 130 -2.63 14.60 10.40
N THR A 131 -3.59 15.04 11.22
CA THR A 131 -3.96 14.38 12.49
C THR A 131 -5.29 13.65 12.43
N ARG A 132 -6.03 13.81 11.32
CA ARG A 132 -7.40 13.34 11.10
C ARG A 132 -8.39 13.72 12.20
N LYS A 133 -8.19 14.89 12.82
CA LYS A 133 -9.05 15.42 13.88
C LYS A 133 -9.88 16.58 13.38
N VAL A 134 -11.13 16.61 13.82
CA VAL A 134 -12.01 17.78 13.70
C VAL A 134 -11.86 18.61 14.98
N MET A 135 -11.75 19.92 14.83
CA MET A 135 -11.80 20.87 15.93
C MET A 135 -12.71 22.04 15.58
N GLU A 136 -13.23 22.71 16.60
CA GLU A 136 -14.13 23.85 16.44
C GLU A 136 -13.41 25.13 16.86
N PHE A 137 -13.56 26.18 16.06
CA PHE A 137 -12.94 27.48 16.26
C PHE A 137 -13.97 28.60 16.15
N ASP A 138 -13.75 29.70 16.85
CA ASP A 138 -14.45 30.95 16.56
C ASP A 138 -14.09 31.43 15.14
N ALA A 139 -15.04 32.04 14.42
CA ALA A 139 -14.78 32.55 13.08
C ALA A 139 -13.61 33.56 13.00
N ALA A 140 -13.32 34.29 14.09
CA ALA A 140 -12.18 35.20 14.17
C ALA A 140 -10.82 34.47 14.19
N ASN A 141 -10.81 33.20 14.62
CA ASN A 141 -9.63 32.34 14.68
C ASN A 141 -9.50 31.44 13.44
N VAL A 142 -10.21 31.75 12.36
CA VAL A 142 -10.11 31.06 11.08
C VAL A 142 -9.99 32.10 9.98
N ARG A 143 -9.07 31.88 9.04
CA ARG A 143 -8.91 32.71 7.85
C ARG A 143 -8.74 31.85 6.60
N PRO A 144 -9.01 32.37 5.38
CA PRO A 144 -8.71 31.65 4.15
C PRO A 144 -7.22 31.31 4.09
N HIS A 145 -6.88 30.10 3.68
CA HIS A 145 -5.48 29.74 3.46
C HIS A 145 -4.97 30.46 2.20
N LEU A 146 -3.78 31.06 2.30
CA LEU A 146 -3.09 31.69 1.17
C LEU A 146 -1.65 31.20 1.10
N GLU A 147 -1.18 30.92 -0.11
CA GLU A 147 0.21 30.58 -0.39
C GLU A 147 0.99 31.80 -0.87
N TRP A 148 2.20 31.98 -0.34
CA TRP A 148 3.12 33.02 -0.79
C TRP A 148 4.07 32.45 -1.84
N VAL A 149 3.86 32.81 -3.11
CA VAL A 149 4.61 32.26 -4.25
C VAL A 149 5.13 33.39 -5.11
N ALA A 150 6.44 33.39 -5.36
CA ALA A 150 7.10 34.34 -6.26
C ALA A 150 6.81 35.83 -6.00
N GLY A 151 6.51 36.21 -4.75
CA GLY A 151 6.21 37.60 -4.37
C GLY A 151 4.72 37.95 -4.37
N GLU A 152 3.83 36.97 -4.56
CA GLU A 152 2.38 37.18 -4.60
C GLU A 152 1.65 36.20 -3.68
N TRP A 153 0.50 36.65 -3.15
CA TRP A 153 -0.43 35.80 -2.41
C TRP A 153 -1.42 35.15 -3.36
N LEU A 154 -1.47 33.81 -3.34
CA LEU A 154 -2.37 33.03 -4.17
C LEU A 154 -3.36 32.24 -3.32
N SER A 155 -4.62 32.23 -3.76
CA SER A 155 -5.61 31.30 -3.25
C SER A 155 -5.33 29.90 -3.82
N PRO A 156 -5.47 28.83 -3.02
CA PRO A 156 -5.48 27.44 -3.47
C PRO A 156 -6.23 27.21 -4.79
N GLU A 157 -7.39 27.84 -4.96
CA GLU A 157 -8.25 27.67 -6.14
C GLU A 157 -7.65 28.27 -7.43
N ASN A 158 -6.80 29.27 -7.30
CA ASN A 158 -6.15 29.98 -8.41
C ASN A 158 -4.78 29.39 -8.76
N MET A 159 -4.27 28.47 -7.94
CA MET A 159 -3.07 27.73 -8.27
C MET A 159 -3.45 26.72 -9.36
N GLU A 160 -2.64 26.58 -10.42
CA GLU A 160 -2.78 25.45 -11.34
C GLU A 160 -2.48 24.14 -10.60
N ILE A 161 -3.45 23.63 -9.84
CA ILE A 161 -3.42 22.33 -9.14
C ILE A 161 -3.37 21.18 -10.16
N SER A 162 -3.61 21.49 -11.44
CA SER A 162 -3.86 20.54 -12.51
C SER A 162 -2.59 20.21 -13.29
N LYS A 163 -1.86 19.18 -12.83
CA LYS A 163 -1.15 18.22 -13.70
C LYS A 163 -0.52 17.02 -12.97
N THR A 164 -0.52 16.99 -11.64
CA THR A 164 0.17 15.94 -10.86
C THR A 164 -0.73 15.04 -10.03
N MET A 165 -2.04 15.29 -9.91
CA MET A 165 -2.90 14.45 -9.07
C MET A 165 -3.35 13.18 -9.79
N THR A 166 -2.97 12.03 -9.22
CA THR A 166 -3.09 10.69 -9.81
C THR A 166 -4.51 10.13 -9.81
N TYR A 167 -5.39 10.58 -8.91
CA TYR A 167 -6.73 10.01 -8.74
C TYR A 167 -7.83 10.97 -9.18
N THR A 168 -8.82 10.42 -9.89
CA THR A 168 -10.00 11.14 -10.37
C THR A 168 -11.24 10.70 -9.62
N LYS A 169 -12.33 11.47 -9.72
CA LYS A 169 -13.63 11.06 -9.17
C LYS A 169 -14.02 9.67 -9.66
N GLY A 170 -14.40 8.79 -8.74
CA GLY A 170 -14.78 7.40 -8.96
C GLY A 170 -13.63 6.40 -8.91
N THR A 171 -12.37 6.84 -8.85
CA THR A 171 -11.22 5.92 -8.76
C THR A 171 -11.30 5.14 -7.45
N GLN A 172 -11.26 3.80 -7.56
CA GLN A 172 -11.21 2.89 -6.42
C GLN A 172 -9.81 2.93 -5.79
N VAL A 173 -9.78 3.07 -4.47
CA VAL A 173 -8.56 3.19 -3.67
C VAL A 173 -8.73 2.44 -2.36
N GLU A 174 -7.62 2.23 -1.66
CA GLU A 174 -7.63 1.79 -0.28
C GLU A 174 -7.06 2.88 0.62
N VAL A 175 -7.75 3.15 1.73
CA VAL A 175 -7.41 4.19 2.69
C VAL A 175 -6.83 3.56 3.95
N ALA A 176 -5.67 4.05 4.38
CA ALA A 176 -5.01 3.59 5.59
C ALA A 176 -5.84 3.93 6.83
N LYS A 177 -6.07 2.92 7.68
CA LYS A 177 -6.44 3.07 9.09
C LYS A 177 -5.16 3.16 9.92
N LEU A 178 -5.09 4.17 10.77
CA LEU A 178 -3.94 4.44 11.63
C LEU A 178 -4.26 4.12 13.09
N GLU A 179 -3.31 3.50 13.78
CA GLU A 179 -3.24 3.50 15.25
C GLU A 179 -1.95 4.20 15.68
N GLY A 180 -2.10 5.35 16.35
CA GLY A 180 -0.99 6.30 16.48
C GLY A 180 -0.53 6.76 15.10
N ASN A 181 0.74 6.53 14.77
CA ASN A 181 1.33 6.87 13.48
C ASN A 181 1.56 5.64 12.58
N SER A 182 1.09 4.45 12.99
CA SER A 182 1.30 3.19 12.27
C SER A 182 0.05 2.80 11.49
N VAL A 183 0.24 2.40 10.23
CA VAL A 183 -0.84 1.80 9.44
C VAL A 183 -1.12 0.40 9.98
N VAL A 184 -2.37 0.11 10.31
CA VAL A 184 -2.79 -1.21 10.83
C VAL A 184 -3.73 -1.95 9.88
N ALA A 185 -4.42 -1.22 8.99
CA ALA A 185 -5.32 -1.78 8.01
C ALA A 185 -5.58 -0.83 6.84
N TRP A 186 -6.21 -1.35 5.79
CA TRP A 186 -6.58 -0.63 4.57
C TRP A 186 -8.04 -0.87 4.22
N PHE A 187 -8.82 0.20 4.08
CA PHE A 187 -10.27 0.15 3.84
C PHE A 187 -10.58 0.58 2.40
N SER A 188 -11.45 -0.17 1.72
CA SER A 188 -11.85 0.16 0.36
C SER A 188 -12.69 1.44 0.34
N ALA A 189 -12.38 2.35 -0.59
CA ALA A 189 -13.11 3.59 -0.79
C ALA A 189 -13.04 4.03 -2.26
N ALA A 190 -13.90 4.97 -2.64
CA ALA A 190 -13.84 5.65 -3.91
C ALA A 190 -13.47 7.12 -3.72
N VAL A 191 -12.61 7.66 -4.59
CA VAL A 191 -12.32 9.10 -4.59
C VAL A 191 -13.56 9.86 -5.05
N GLU A 192 -14.06 10.79 -4.24
CA GLU A 192 -15.17 11.66 -4.62
C GLU A 192 -14.66 12.91 -5.33
N LYS A 193 -13.67 13.58 -4.74
CA LYS A 193 -13.03 14.76 -5.32
C LYS A 193 -11.65 15.01 -4.73
N ALA A 194 -10.77 15.61 -5.53
CA ALA A 194 -9.52 16.16 -5.04
C ALA A 194 -9.77 17.50 -4.33
N ILE A 195 -9.05 17.71 -3.24
CA ILE A 195 -8.91 18.97 -2.51
C ILE A 195 -7.44 19.39 -2.65
N TRP A 196 -7.15 20.66 -2.38
CA TRP A 196 -5.81 21.23 -2.48
C TRP A 196 -4.74 20.47 -1.64
N LYS A 197 -3.47 20.58 -2.07
CA LYS A 197 -2.25 19.99 -1.46
C LYS A 197 -2.36 18.51 -1.11
N ASN A 198 -2.75 17.70 -2.11
CA ASN A 198 -2.79 16.24 -2.04
C ASN A 198 -3.90 15.65 -1.16
N ASN A 199 -4.90 16.42 -0.76
CA ASN A 199 -6.03 15.91 0.01
C ASN A 199 -7.13 15.42 -0.92
N PHE A 200 -7.88 14.40 -0.53
CA PHE A 200 -9.01 13.87 -1.27
C PHE A 200 -10.18 13.68 -0.33
N VAL A 201 -11.39 13.94 -0.80
CA VAL A 201 -12.59 13.39 -0.17
C VAL A 201 -12.76 11.99 -0.71
N VAL A 202 -12.83 11.01 0.18
CA VAL A 202 -13.11 9.62 -0.15
C VAL A 202 -14.46 9.20 0.43
N ASP A 203 -15.13 8.31 -0.28
CA ASP A 203 -16.41 7.73 0.09
C ASP A 203 -16.24 6.23 0.30
N TYR A 204 -16.52 5.75 1.52
CA TYR A 204 -16.44 4.34 1.88
C TYR A 204 -17.68 3.52 1.45
N ASN A 205 -18.76 4.16 1.01
CA ASN A 205 -20.04 3.51 0.65
C ASN A 205 -20.17 3.12 -0.82
N CYS A 206 -19.06 2.88 -1.52
CA CYS A 206 -19.09 2.53 -2.95
C CYS A 206 -19.74 1.15 -3.23
N THR A 207 -20.05 0.36 -2.21
CA THR A 207 -20.97 -0.79 -2.26
C THR A 207 -22.26 -0.42 -1.52
N LYS A 208 -23.40 -0.44 -2.23
CA LYS A 208 -24.70 0.01 -1.70
C LYS A 208 -25.08 -0.77 -0.43
N SER A 209 -25.24 -0.07 0.68
CA SER A 209 -26.07 -0.52 1.80
C SER A 209 -27.53 -0.30 1.44
N GLU A 210 -28.37 -1.35 1.51
CA GLU A 210 -29.82 -1.25 1.26
C GLU A 210 -30.57 -0.47 2.35
N ASP A 211 -29.92 -0.09 3.44
CA ASP A 211 -30.60 0.41 4.64
C ASP A 211 -30.44 1.92 4.90
N GLY A 212 -30.36 2.72 3.82
CA GLY A 212 -30.64 4.16 3.82
C GLY A 212 -29.82 5.10 4.73
N SER A 213 -28.92 4.60 5.58
CA SER A 213 -28.07 5.40 6.44
C SER A 213 -26.74 5.69 5.72
N ALA A 214 -26.67 6.82 5.02
CA ALA A 214 -25.43 7.29 4.42
C ALA A 214 -24.43 7.76 5.51
N LEU A 215 -23.32 7.05 5.69
CA LEU A 215 -22.16 7.47 6.51
C LEU A 215 -20.89 6.76 6.03
N PRO A 216 -19.65 7.28 6.15
CA PRO A 216 -19.17 8.66 6.23
C PRO A 216 -18.20 8.99 5.07
N LYS A 217 -18.13 10.25 4.65
CA LYS A 217 -17.04 10.75 3.82
C LYS A 217 -15.86 11.12 4.71
N GLU A 218 -14.64 10.93 4.23
CA GLU A 218 -13.43 11.33 4.96
C GLU A 218 -12.53 12.17 4.06
N ILE A 219 -11.86 13.17 4.65
CA ILE A 219 -10.79 13.91 3.97
C ILE A 219 -9.47 13.21 4.31
N VAL A 220 -8.73 12.78 3.28
CA VAL A 220 -7.56 11.94 3.43
C VAL A 220 -6.42 12.50 2.58
N ASP A 221 -5.23 12.60 3.17
CA ASP A 221 -4.00 12.95 2.44
C ASP A 221 -3.55 11.78 1.55
N LEU A 222 -3.00 12.10 0.37
CA LEU A 222 -2.48 11.14 -0.61
C LEU A 222 -1.55 10.09 -0.01
N LYS A 223 -0.74 10.44 1.00
CA LYS A 223 0.19 9.52 1.67
C LYS A 223 -0.51 8.34 2.36
N HIS A 224 -1.80 8.50 2.66
CA HIS A 224 -2.63 7.48 3.28
C HIS A 224 -3.58 6.78 2.28
N ILE A 225 -3.41 7.02 0.99
CA ILE A 225 -4.22 6.44 -0.08
C ILE A 225 -3.30 5.61 -0.99
N ARG A 226 -3.67 4.36 -1.23
CA ARG A 226 -3.02 3.50 -2.24
C ARG A 226 -4.03 3.01 -3.27
N PRO A 227 -3.61 2.63 -4.49
CA PRO A 227 -4.48 1.91 -5.41
C PRO A 227 -4.89 0.55 -4.83
N CYS A 228 -5.77 -0.18 -5.51
CA CYS A 228 -5.97 -1.58 -5.17
C CYS A 228 -4.69 -2.39 -5.47
N PRO A 229 -4.17 -3.20 -4.53
CA PRO A 229 -2.97 -3.99 -4.76
C PRO A 229 -3.20 -5.07 -5.83
N PRO A 230 -2.11 -5.57 -6.45
CA PRO A 230 -2.18 -6.71 -7.36
C PRO A 230 -2.78 -7.91 -6.63
N HIS A 231 -3.76 -8.55 -7.28
CA HIS A 231 -4.35 -9.78 -6.76
C HIS A 231 -3.65 -10.97 -7.43
N ALA A 232 -3.15 -11.91 -6.63
CA ALA A 232 -2.72 -13.22 -7.12
C ALA A 232 -3.86 -14.21 -6.92
N SER A 233 -4.21 -14.97 -7.97
CA SER A 233 -5.49 -15.72 -8.01
C SER A 233 -5.53 -16.98 -7.13
N ALA A 234 -4.40 -17.45 -6.61
CA ALA A 234 -4.33 -18.49 -5.58
C ALA A 234 -2.90 -18.54 -4.99
N VAL A 235 -2.72 -18.08 -3.76
CA VAL A 235 -1.43 -18.14 -3.05
C VAL A 235 -1.60 -18.99 -1.80
N SER A 236 -0.80 -20.04 -1.62
CA SER A 236 -0.73 -20.73 -0.33
C SER A 236 0.19 -19.95 0.61
N PHE A 237 -0.23 -19.76 1.86
CA PHE A 237 0.57 -19.06 2.87
C PHE A 237 1.30 -20.03 3.80
N CYS A 238 2.49 -19.65 4.25
CA CYS A 238 3.29 -20.38 5.22
C CYS A 238 3.16 -19.76 6.62
N ILE A 239 3.45 -20.53 7.67
CA ILE A 239 3.59 -20.00 9.03
C ILE A 239 4.67 -18.91 9.02
N ASN A 240 4.40 -17.79 9.69
CA ASN A 240 5.15 -16.54 9.76
C ASN A 240 5.11 -15.66 8.50
N ASP A 241 4.31 -15.99 7.49
CA ASP A 241 4.07 -15.07 6.38
C ASP A 241 3.41 -13.79 6.90
N GLU A 242 3.99 -12.65 6.54
CA GLU A 242 3.33 -11.34 6.69
C GLU A 242 2.30 -11.16 5.57
N VAL A 243 1.04 -11.01 5.96
CA VAL A 243 -0.10 -11.00 5.04
C VAL A 243 -1.11 -9.92 5.43
N GLU A 244 -2.02 -9.64 4.51
CA GLU A 244 -3.20 -8.84 4.77
C GLU A 244 -4.43 -9.74 4.84
N GLY A 245 -5.13 -9.73 5.98
CA GLY A 245 -6.35 -10.52 6.22
C GLY A 245 -7.60 -9.64 6.19
N PHE A 246 -8.61 -10.03 5.41
CA PHE A 246 -9.85 -9.28 5.25
C PHE A 246 -10.83 -9.55 6.41
N GLN A 247 -11.15 -8.50 7.16
CA GLN A 247 -12.14 -8.54 8.24
C GLN A 247 -12.85 -7.18 8.38
N GLY A 248 -14.16 -7.19 8.61
CA GLY A 248 -14.92 -5.96 8.91
C GLY A 248 -14.75 -4.85 7.85
N ASN A 249 -14.80 -5.21 6.57
CA ASN A 249 -14.63 -4.34 5.40
C ASN A 249 -13.22 -3.74 5.20
N GLY A 250 -12.22 -4.22 5.93
CA GLY A 250 -10.82 -3.78 5.80
C GLY A 250 -9.84 -4.94 5.66
N TRP A 251 -8.70 -4.66 5.04
CA TRP A 251 -7.54 -5.54 4.95
C TRP A 251 -6.56 -5.22 6.07
N TRP A 252 -6.45 -6.10 7.05
CA TRP A 252 -5.66 -5.90 8.26
C TRP A 252 -4.29 -6.54 8.14
N LEU A 253 -3.26 -5.85 8.65
CA LEU A 253 -1.91 -6.41 8.72
C LEU A 253 -1.82 -7.49 9.81
N GLY A 254 -1.14 -8.58 9.50
CA GLY A 254 -0.87 -9.64 10.46
C GLY A 254 0.05 -10.72 9.91
N VAL A 255 0.14 -11.81 10.67
CA VAL A 255 1.00 -12.96 10.36
C VAL A 255 0.20 -14.25 10.42
N ILE A 256 0.55 -15.22 9.57
CA ILE A 256 0.02 -16.57 9.68
C ILE A 256 0.73 -17.29 10.83
N THR A 257 -0.02 -17.87 11.76
CA THR A 257 0.53 -18.64 12.89
C THR A 257 0.30 -20.13 12.72
N GLU A 258 -0.72 -20.56 11.98
CA GLU A 258 -1.00 -21.97 11.70
C GLU A 258 -1.61 -22.15 10.31
N VAL A 259 -1.36 -23.32 9.71
CA VAL A 259 -1.94 -23.75 8.43
C VAL A 259 -2.80 -24.99 8.67
N HIS A 260 -4.03 -24.97 8.20
CA HIS A 260 -5.03 -26.04 8.37
C HIS A 260 -5.43 -26.65 7.01
N PRO A 261 -5.96 -27.89 7.00
CA PRO A 261 -6.52 -28.50 5.79
C PRO A 261 -7.64 -27.65 5.15
N GLY A 262 -7.79 -27.74 3.84
CA GLY A 262 -8.84 -27.04 3.09
C GLY A 262 -8.62 -25.53 3.00
N PHE A 263 -7.36 -25.09 2.89
CA PHE A 263 -6.99 -23.68 2.68
C PHE A 263 -7.46 -22.72 3.78
N ARG A 264 -7.42 -23.19 5.03
CA ARG A 264 -7.73 -22.38 6.20
C ARG A 264 -6.45 -22.06 6.96
N TYR A 265 -6.39 -20.87 7.53
CA TYR A 265 -5.19 -20.36 8.21
C TYR A 265 -5.57 -19.69 9.52
N THR A 266 -4.75 -19.87 10.56
CA THR A 266 -4.82 -19.03 11.76
C THR A 266 -4.01 -17.77 11.47
N PHE A 267 -4.70 -16.63 11.44
CA PHE A 267 -4.14 -15.31 11.18
C PHE A 267 -4.14 -14.50 12.48
N LYS A 268 -2.96 -14.01 12.87
CA LYS A 268 -2.77 -13.15 14.04
C LYS A 268 -2.64 -11.70 13.62
N LEU A 269 -3.55 -10.85 14.10
CA LEU A 269 -3.53 -9.41 13.81
C LEU A 269 -2.29 -8.78 14.46
N ALA A 270 -1.53 -7.99 13.70
CA ALA A 270 -0.28 -7.40 14.18
C ALA A 270 -0.46 -6.44 15.37
N HIS A 271 -1.56 -5.68 15.40
CA HIS A 271 -1.81 -4.61 16.36
C HIS A 271 -2.51 -5.08 17.65
N LEU A 272 -3.45 -6.03 17.55
CA LEU A 272 -4.20 -6.56 18.71
C LEU A 272 -3.64 -7.88 19.24
N GLY A 273 -2.89 -8.63 18.43
CA GLY A 273 -2.42 -9.98 18.76
C GLY A 273 -3.53 -11.05 18.80
N ASN A 274 -4.78 -10.68 18.52
CA ASN A 274 -5.89 -11.61 18.39
C ASN A 274 -5.69 -12.54 17.20
N GLU A 275 -6.10 -13.79 17.35
CA GLU A 275 -6.07 -14.80 16.29
C GLU A 275 -7.47 -15.07 15.75
N VAL A 276 -7.56 -15.20 14.44
CA VAL A 276 -8.80 -15.52 13.72
C VAL A 276 -8.48 -16.55 12.64
N GLN A 277 -9.38 -17.52 12.47
CA GLN A 277 -9.29 -18.44 11.33
C GLN A 277 -9.90 -17.81 10.09
N LEU A 278 -9.11 -17.74 9.01
CA LEU A 278 -9.51 -17.18 7.72
C LEU A 278 -9.37 -18.23 6.61
N ASP A 279 -10.27 -18.15 5.63
CA ASP A 279 -10.14 -18.83 4.35
C ASP A 279 -9.07 -18.13 3.49
N GLN A 280 -8.40 -18.86 2.59
CA GLN A 280 -7.43 -18.29 1.66
C GLN A 280 -7.94 -17.09 0.89
N LYS A 281 -9.23 -17.06 0.51
CA LYS A 281 -9.85 -15.94 -0.22
C LYS A 281 -9.94 -14.66 0.60
N ALA A 282 -9.86 -14.77 1.92
CA ALA A 282 -9.82 -13.64 2.85
C ALA A 282 -8.37 -13.25 3.20
N LEU A 283 -7.36 -13.80 2.52
CA LEU A 283 -5.95 -13.48 2.72
C LEU A 283 -5.33 -13.03 1.40
N ARG A 284 -4.39 -12.10 1.48
CA ARG A 284 -3.55 -11.70 0.34
C ARG A 284 -2.14 -11.40 0.78
N LEU A 285 -1.22 -11.51 -0.17
CA LEU A 285 0.16 -11.07 0.02
C LEU A 285 0.21 -9.59 0.40
N ARG A 286 1.12 -9.25 1.32
CA ARG A 286 1.35 -7.86 1.70
C ARG A 286 2.17 -7.16 0.62
N TYR A 287 1.65 -6.04 0.13
CA TYR A 287 2.35 -5.13 -0.77
C TYR A 287 2.41 -3.72 -0.16
N ASP A 288 3.58 -3.13 -0.19
CA ASP A 288 3.77 -1.73 0.16
C ASP A 288 3.70 -0.88 -1.12
N TRP A 289 2.95 0.22 -1.06
CA TRP A 289 2.87 1.20 -2.14
C TRP A 289 3.87 2.32 -1.89
N THR A 290 4.97 2.32 -2.62
CA THR A 290 6.05 3.31 -2.44
C THR A 290 6.46 3.90 -3.79
N HIS A 291 6.65 5.22 -3.83
CA HIS A 291 7.07 5.95 -5.04
C HIS A 291 6.21 5.66 -6.30
N GLY A 292 4.92 5.38 -6.12
CA GLY A 292 4.02 5.10 -7.25
C GLY A 292 4.15 3.69 -7.83
N GLN A 293 4.80 2.76 -7.10
CA GLN A 293 4.95 1.37 -7.51
C GLN A 293 4.60 0.42 -6.35
N TRP A 294 4.07 -0.75 -6.72
CA TRP A 294 3.85 -1.84 -5.77
C TRP A 294 5.16 -2.57 -5.53
N GLN A 295 5.54 -2.68 -4.26
CA GLN A 295 6.63 -3.53 -3.81
C GLN A 295 6.06 -4.66 -2.99
N GLN A 296 6.28 -5.89 -3.41
CA GLN A 296 5.95 -7.05 -2.59
C GLN A 296 6.86 -7.01 -1.37
N VAL A 297 6.27 -6.99 -0.17
CA VAL A 297 7.07 -7.09 1.05
C VAL A 297 7.72 -8.46 1.03
N SER A 298 9.05 -8.49 1.17
CA SER A 298 9.78 -9.74 1.30
C SER A 298 9.18 -10.47 2.48
N GLN A 299 8.43 -11.54 2.21
CA GLN A 299 8.11 -12.49 3.24
C GLN A 299 9.45 -12.95 3.83
N ASN A 300 9.48 -13.23 5.13
CA ASN A 300 10.59 -13.96 5.73
C ASN A 300 10.61 -15.38 5.14
N VAL A 301 10.94 -15.49 3.86
CA VAL A 301 11.61 -16.63 3.28
C VAL A 301 13.02 -16.55 3.84
N LEU A 302 13.13 -16.71 5.17
CA LEU A 302 14.22 -17.48 5.72
C LEU A 302 14.24 -18.69 4.81
N THR A 303 15.28 -18.77 3.97
CA THR A 303 15.75 -19.99 3.33
C THR A 303 15.27 -21.12 4.21
N THR A 304 14.16 -21.76 3.85
CA THR A 304 13.60 -22.80 4.69
C THR A 304 14.59 -23.91 4.45
N LYS A 305 15.63 -23.95 5.28
CA LYS A 305 16.60 -25.03 5.29
C LYS A 305 15.73 -26.24 5.55
N ILE A 306 15.51 -27.03 4.50
CA ILE A 306 14.75 -28.26 4.56
C ILE A 306 15.34 -29.03 5.74
N ALA A 307 14.53 -29.19 6.79
CA ALA A 307 15.00 -29.78 8.02
C ALA A 307 15.29 -31.26 7.78
N GLU A 308 16.30 -31.79 8.47
CA GLU A 308 16.54 -33.23 8.50
C GLU A 308 15.27 -33.97 8.97
N GLY A 309 14.87 -34.99 8.22
CA GLY A 309 13.62 -35.73 8.38
C GLY A 309 12.42 -35.19 7.57
N SER A 310 12.54 -34.04 6.89
CA SER A 310 11.43 -33.49 6.10
C SER A 310 11.17 -34.33 4.84
N LYS A 311 9.90 -34.50 4.48
CA LYS A 311 9.48 -35.05 3.18
C LYS A 311 9.69 -34.02 2.07
N VAL A 312 10.27 -34.48 0.97
CA VAL A 312 10.69 -33.65 -0.17
C VAL A 312 10.38 -34.34 -1.48
N GLU A 313 10.36 -33.55 -2.55
CA GLU A 313 10.36 -34.04 -3.92
C GLU A 313 11.63 -33.60 -4.64
N VAL A 314 12.18 -34.51 -5.45
CA VAL A 314 13.43 -34.33 -6.20
C VAL A 314 13.16 -34.41 -7.69
N SER A 315 13.63 -33.43 -8.46
CA SER A 315 13.61 -33.47 -9.92
C SER A 315 14.89 -34.08 -10.47
N SER A 316 14.76 -34.97 -11.46
CA SER A 316 15.91 -35.45 -12.24
C SER A 316 16.08 -34.68 -13.55
N ASN A 317 17.33 -34.36 -13.89
CA ASN A 317 17.72 -33.78 -15.17
C ASN A 317 18.29 -34.85 -16.13
N ASP A 318 18.08 -36.13 -15.84
CA ASP A 318 18.52 -37.20 -16.72
C ASP A 318 17.57 -37.34 -17.91
N GLU A 319 18.11 -37.69 -19.08
CA GLU A 319 17.31 -37.90 -20.29
C GLU A 319 16.20 -38.93 -20.02
N GLY A 320 14.96 -38.56 -20.32
CA GLY A 320 13.78 -39.39 -20.05
C GLY A 320 13.08 -39.13 -18.70
N PHE A 321 13.72 -38.43 -17.76
CA PHE A 321 13.14 -38.09 -16.44
C PHE A 321 12.89 -36.59 -16.26
N HIS A 322 13.21 -35.78 -17.26
CA HIS A 322 12.98 -34.34 -17.23
C HIS A 322 11.50 -34.01 -16.99
N GLY A 323 11.22 -33.24 -15.95
CA GLY A 323 9.86 -32.82 -15.56
C GLY A 323 9.16 -33.77 -14.59
N SER A 324 9.83 -34.84 -14.14
CA SER A 324 9.34 -35.73 -13.09
C SER A 324 9.83 -35.31 -11.70
N TRP A 325 9.03 -35.63 -10.68
CA TRP A 325 9.33 -35.36 -9.27
C TRP A 325 9.20 -36.64 -8.43
N PHE A 326 10.30 -37.08 -7.84
CA PHE A 326 10.37 -38.30 -7.02
C PHE A 326 10.32 -37.97 -5.54
N GLN A 327 9.52 -38.73 -4.78
CA GLN A 327 9.38 -38.52 -3.34
C GLN A 327 10.57 -39.08 -2.56
N GLY A 328 10.96 -38.36 -1.51
CA GLY A 328 12.01 -38.79 -0.60
C GLY A 328 12.01 -38.05 0.73
N THR A 329 13.02 -38.35 1.53
CA THR A 329 13.22 -37.80 2.87
C THR A 329 14.59 -37.15 2.95
N ALA A 330 14.65 -35.89 3.35
CA ALA A 330 15.90 -35.16 3.52
C ALA A 330 16.66 -35.70 4.74
N LEU A 331 17.82 -36.31 4.53
CA LEU A 331 18.65 -36.87 5.61
C LEU A 331 19.67 -35.87 6.14
N LYS A 332 20.29 -35.08 5.27
CA LYS A 332 21.34 -34.14 5.70
C LYS A 332 21.55 -33.03 4.70
N SER A 333 21.61 -31.80 5.17
CA SER A 333 22.01 -30.65 4.36
C SER A 333 23.53 -30.41 4.45
N PHE A 334 24.15 -30.18 3.30
CA PHE A 334 25.49 -29.61 3.12
C PHE A 334 25.34 -28.29 2.36
N ASP A 335 26.39 -27.47 2.24
CA ASP A 335 26.33 -26.10 1.66
C ASP A 335 25.27 -25.89 0.57
N ASN A 336 25.45 -26.50 -0.61
CA ASN A 336 24.50 -26.40 -1.75
C ASN A 336 23.85 -27.74 -2.13
N LYS A 337 23.96 -28.77 -1.28
CA LYS A 337 23.42 -30.11 -1.58
C LYS A 337 22.67 -30.69 -0.39
N ILE A 338 21.66 -31.50 -0.65
CA ILE A 338 20.92 -32.26 0.36
C ILE A 338 21.06 -33.74 0.02
N LEU A 339 21.43 -34.55 1.02
CA LEU A 339 21.32 -36.00 0.93
C LEU A 339 19.85 -36.38 1.11
N VAL A 340 19.26 -36.97 0.08
CA VAL A 340 17.87 -37.44 0.08
C VAL A 340 17.88 -38.97 0.01
N GLU A 341 17.04 -39.60 0.83
CA GLU A 341 16.67 -41.02 0.71
C GLU A 341 15.33 -41.10 -0.02
N TYR A 342 15.28 -41.75 -1.17
CA TYR A 342 14.04 -41.87 -1.94
C TYR A 342 13.10 -42.90 -1.31
N ASP A 343 11.79 -42.64 -1.39
CA ASP A 343 10.78 -43.49 -0.76
C ASP A 343 10.58 -44.82 -1.53
N THR A 344 10.66 -44.79 -2.86
CA THR A 344 10.37 -45.92 -3.75
C THR A 344 11.60 -46.46 -4.50
N LEU A 345 12.58 -45.61 -4.82
CA LEU A 345 13.76 -46.01 -5.59
C LEU A 345 14.76 -46.82 -4.75
N LYS A 346 15.40 -47.81 -5.39
CA LYS A 346 16.39 -48.70 -4.78
C LYS A 346 17.79 -48.44 -5.31
N ALA A 347 18.81 -48.75 -4.50
CA ALA A 347 20.19 -48.78 -4.95
C ALA A 347 20.47 -50.02 -5.84
N ASP A 348 21.67 -50.11 -6.42
CA ASP A 348 22.10 -51.22 -7.29
C ASP A 348 21.96 -52.63 -6.68
N ASP A 349 21.84 -52.73 -5.36
CA ASP A 349 21.60 -53.98 -4.65
C ASP A 349 20.12 -54.42 -4.63
N GLU A 350 19.22 -53.61 -5.19
CA GLU A 350 17.75 -53.80 -5.28
C GLU A 350 17.05 -53.99 -3.92
N THR A 351 17.75 -53.76 -2.81
CA THR A 351 17.25 -54.04 -1.45
C THR A 351 17.25 -52.80 -0.58
N THR A 352 18.24 -51.93 -0.71
CA THR A 352 18.37 -50.71 0.08
C THR A 352 17.75 -49.51 -0.63
N PRO A 353 17.14 -48.55 0.11
CA PRO A 353 16.65 -47.30 -0.49
C PRO A 353 17.80 -46.51 -1.12
N LEU A 354 17.55 -45.95 -2.30
CA LEU A 354 18.53 -45.10 -2.99
C LEU A 354 18.78 -43.83 -2.17
N LYS A 355 20.06 -43.47 -2.02
CA LYS A 355 20.50 -42.23 -1.35
C LYS A 355 21.40 -41.43 -2.26
N GLU A 356 21.05 -40.18 -2.50
CA GLU A 356 21.81 -39.31 -3.40
C GLU A 356 21.98 -37.90 -2.84
N ALA A 357 23.12 -37.29 -3.14
CA ALA A 357 23.42 -35.91 -2.79
C ALA A 357 23.01 -34.98 -3.94
N ILE A 358 21.83 -34.41 -3.82
CA ILE A 358 21.16 -33.61 -4.85
C ILE A 358 21.40 -32.12 -4.63
N GLU A 359 21.50 -31.34 -5.70
CA GLU A 359 21.59 -29.88 -5.58
C GLU A 359 20.28 -29.30 -5.01
N VAL A 360 20.38 -28.32 -4.10
CA VAL A 360 19.20 -27.71 -3.44
C VAL A 360 18.17 -27.19 -4.44
N GLN A 361 18.60 -26.79 -5.64
CA GLN A 361 17.72 -26.27 -6.70
C GLN A 361 16.82 -27.34 -7.34
N GLN A 362 17.21 -28.61 -7.24
CA GLN A 362 16.42 -29.76 -7.72
C GLN A 362 15.55 -30.36 -6.62
N VAL A 363 15.53 -29.76 -5.42
CA VAL A 363 14.75 -30.23 -4.27
C VAL A 363 13.69 -29.20 -3.91
N ARG A 364 12.45 -29.65 -3.74
CA ARG A 364 11.35 -28.87 -3.18
C ARG A 364 10.72 -29.63 -2.00
N PRO A 365 9.98 -28.97 -1.10
CA PRO A 365 9.10 -29.67 -0.14
C PRO A 365 8.11 -30.59 -0.87
N CYS A 366 7.27 -31.35 -0.16
CA CYS A 366 6.08 -31.92 -0.80
C CYS A 366 5.01 -30.83 -1.01
N PRO A 367 4.22 -30.89 -2.10
CA PRO A 367 3.10 -29.98 -2.27
C PRO A 367 2.05 -30.17 -1.19
N PRO A 368 1.26 -29.13 -0.87
CA PRO A 368 0.19 -29.23 0.10
C PRO A 368 -0.82 -30.28 -0.32
N ASP A 369 -1.35 -31.03 0.66
CA ASP A 369 -2.40 -32.01 0.44
C ASP A 369 -3.74 -31.29 0.22
N ILE A 370 -4.14 -31.18 -1.04
CA ILE A 370 -5.36 -30.49 -1.46
C ILE A 370 -6.45 -31.53 -1.75
N PRO A 371 -7.47 -31.68 -0.89
CA PRO A 371 -8.52 -32.66 -1.12
C PRO A 371 -9.40 -32.24 -2.31
N VAL A 372 -9.47 -33.10 -3.33
CA VAL A 372 -10.31 -32.90 -4.53
C VAL A 372 -11.61 -33.69 -4.38
N THR A 373 -12.61 -33.10 -3.74
CA THR A 373 -13.87 -33.79 -3.41
C THR A 373 -14.88 -33.85 -4.57
N SER A 374 -14.71 -33.03 -5.61
CA SER A 374 -15.63 -32.94 -6.75
C SER A 374 -15.11 -33.57 -8.04
N GLY A 375 -13.96 -34.25 -7.98
CA GLY A 375 -13.25 -34.74 -9.16
C GLY A 375 -12.51 -33.63 -9.92
N PHE A 376 -11.84 -34.00 -11.02
CA PHE A 376 -11.14 -33.06 -11.91
C PHE A 376 -12.00 -32.73 -13.14
N ASN A 377 -11.82 -31.53 -13.69
CA ASN A 377 -12.50 -31.07 -14.89
C ASN A 377 -11.60 -31.15 -16.12
N PHE A 378 -12.21 -31.12 -17.31
CA PHE A 378 -11.48 -30.95 -18.56
C PHE A 378 -10.67 -29.66 -18.53
N LEU A 379 -9.39 -29.74 -18.96
CA LEU A 379 -8.36 -28.70 -18.91
C LEU A 379 -7.79 -28.35 -17.54
N ASP A 380 -8.16 -29.04 -16.46
CA ASP A 380 -7.45 -28.89 -15.20
C ASP A 380 -5.99 -29.34 -15.36
N GLU A 381 -5.06 -28.53 -14.84
CA GLU A 381 -3.65 -28.92 -14.74
C GLU A 381 -3.48 -29.81 -13.50
N VAL A 382 -2.84 -30.97 -13.69
CA VAL A 382 -2.66 -32.00 -12.66
C VAL A 382 -1.23 -32.53 -12.64
N ASP A 383 -0.79 -33.02 -11.49
CA ASP A 383 0.34 -33.94 -11.42
C ASP A 383 -0.20 -35.38 -11.39
N ALA A 384 0.28 -36.22 -12.30
CA ALA A 384 -0.06 -37.64 -12.37
C ALA A 384 1.08 -38.51 -11.85
N HIS A 385 0.77 -39.46 -10.97
CA HIS A 385 1.74 -40.41 -10.42
C HIS A 385 1.98 -41.57 -11.38
N TRP A 386 3.17 -41.63 -11.96
CA TRP A 386 3.58 -42.64 -12.94
C TRP A 386 5.08 -42.92 -12.86
N ASN A 387 5.48 -44.20 -12.98
CA ASN A 387 6.87 -44.65 -12.83
C ASN A 387 7.56 -44.05 -11.59
N ASP A 388 6.92 -44.20 -10.42
CA ASP A 388 7.43 -43.76 -9.12
C ASP A 388 7.64 -42.25 -8.94
N GLY A 389 7.20 -41.43 -9.90
CA GLY A 389 7.30 -39.98 -9.87
C GLY A 389 5.99 -39.27 -10.22
N TRP A 390 5.92 -37.99 -9.90
CA TRP A 390 4.84 -37.08 -10.26
C TRP A 390 5.17 -36.32 -11.55
N TRP A 391 4.23 -36.31 -12.50
CA TRP A 391 4.38 -35.73 -13.82
C TRP A 391 3.30 -34.71 -14.11
N ALA A 392 3.70 -33.50 -14.50
CA ALA A 392 2.76 -32.44 -14.87
C ALA A 392 2.04 -32.77 -16.18
N GLY A 393 0.71 -32.67 -16.18
CA GLY A 393 -0.15 -32.92 -17.32
C GLY A 393 -1.45 -32.13 -17.26
N VAL A 394 -2.29 -32.30 -18.26
CA VAL A 394 -3.59 -31.62 -18.36
C VAL A 394 -4.68 -32.66 -18.59
N ILE A 395 -5.81 -32.55 -17.89
CA ILE A 395 -6.96 -33.43 -18.13
C ILE A 395 -7.51 -33.18 -19.54
N SER A 396 -7.29 -34.13 -20.45
CA SER A 396 -7.80 -34.07 -21.83
C SER A 396 -9.16 -34.73 -21.99
N LYS A 397 -9.56 -35.59 -21.04
CA LYS A 397 -10.90 -36.18 -21.01
C LYS A 397 -11.31 -36.64 -19.61
N VAL A 398 -12.54 -36.33 -19.22
CA VAL A 398 -13.16 -36.91 -18.02
C VAL A 398 -13.97 -38.15 -18.44
N ILE A 399 -13.56 -39.34 -18.00
CA ILE A 399 -14.23 -40.62 -18.35
C ILE A 399 -15.32 -40.92 -17.32
N SER A 400 -15.00 -40.73 -16.04
CA SER A 400 -15.96 -40.71 -14.92
C SER A 400 -15.41 -39.84 -13.79
N ASP A 401 -16.16 -39.72 -12.70
CA ASP A 401 -15.74 -39.12 -11.43
C ASP A 401 -14.44 -39.70 -10.83
N GLN A 402 -14.07 -40.92 -11.20
CA GLN A 402 -12.91 -41.64 -10.67
C GLN A 402 -11.82 -41.91 -11.71
N ARG A 403 -12.05 -41.61 -13.00
CA ARG A 403 -11.11 -41.93 -14.09
C ARG A 403 -10.99 -40.82 -15.12
N TYR A 404 -9.75 -40.50 -15.48
CA TYR A 404 -9.40 -39.34 -16.31
C TYR A 404 -8.35 -39.73 -17.35
N MET A 405 -8.39 -39.08 -18.52
CA MET A 405 -7.30 -39.08 -19.48
C MET A 405 -6.46 -37.83 -19.25
N VAL A 406 -5.16 -38.01 -19.06
CA VAL A 406 -4.18 -36.92 -18.87
C VAL A 406 -3.30 -36.86 -20.11
N TYR A 407 -3.20 -35.67 -20.70
CA TYR A 407 -2.28 -35.35 -21.78
C TYR A 407 -0.98 -34.77 -21.23
N PHE A 408 0.15 -35.38 -21.58
CA PHE A 408 1.49 -34.93 -21.23
C PHE A 408 2.11 -34.15 -22.39
N LYS A 409 2.27 -32.84 -22.22
CA LYS A 409 2.76 -31.95 -23.28
C LYS A 409 4.20 -32.28 -23.72
N SER A 410 5.04 -32.75 -22.82
CA SER A 410 6.45 -33.06 -23.09
C SER A 410 6.61 -34.28 -23.99
N SER A 411 5.84 -35.35 -23.75
CA SER A 411 5.88 -36.58 -24.56
C SER A 411 4.85 -36.61 -25.70
N GLN A 412 3.84 -35.72 -25.68
CA GLN A 412 2.69 -35.73 -26.58
C GLN A 412 1.84 -37.01 -26.47
N GLU A 413 1.81 -37.61 -25.28
CA GLU A 413 1.06 -38.83 -24.99
C GLU A 413 -0.19 -38.55 -24.15
N GLU A 414 -1.18 -39.42 -24.28
CA GLU A 414 -2.36 -39.44 -23.41
C GLU A 414 -2.43 -40.78 -22.66
N MET A 415 -2.68 -40.72 -21.35
CA MET A 415 -2.79 -41.91 -20.51
C MET A 415 -3.94 -41.81 -19.52
N GLU A 416 -4.50 -42.97 -19.17
CA GLU A 416 -5.61 -43.07 -18.23
C GLU A 416 -5.11 -43.21 -16.79
N PHE A 417 -5.68 -42.42 -15.88
CA PHE A 417 -5.36 -42.43 -14.45
C PHE A 417 -6.63 -42.49 -13.60
N GLY A 418 -6.52 -43.20 -12.47
CA GLY A 418 -7.51 -43.14 -11.39
C GLY A 418 -7.38 -41.84 -10.59
N HIS A 419 -8.45 -41.44 -9.89
CA HIS A 419 -8.47 -40.24 -9.07
C HIS A 419 -7.32 -40.19 -8.02
N GLU A 420 -7.03 -41.31 -7.36
CA GLU A 420 -5.96 -41.41 -6.35
C GLU A 420 -4.54 -41.28 -6.91
N GLN A 421 -4.39 -41.38 -8.24
CA GLN A 421 -3.11 -41.21 -8.94
C GLN A 421 -2.91 -39.77 -9.42
N LEU A 422 -3.86 -38.88 -9.17
CA LEU A 422 -3.83 -37.49 -9.59
C LEU A 422 -3.88 -36.56 -8.38
N ARG A 423 -3.18 -35.44 -8.50
CA ARG A 423 -3.32 -34.31 -7.58
C ARG A 423 -3.34 -33.01 -8.39
N PRO A 424 -3.89 -31.90 -7.85
CA PRO A 424 -3.80 -30.60 -8.50
C PRO A 424 -2.34 -30.23 -8.77
N HIS A 425 -2.05 -29.71 -9.96
CA HIS A 425 -0.70 -29.23 -10.28
C HIS A 425 -0.38 -27.98 -9.47
N CYS A 426 0.81 -27.94 -8.86
CA CYS A 426 1.34 -26.78 -8.17
C CYS A 426 2.82 -26.58 -8.53
N ASP A 427 3.19 -25.34 -8.84
CA ASP A 427 4.55 -24.93 -9.10
C ASP A 427 5.25 -24.51 -7.81
N TRP A 428 6.53 -24.89 -7.66
CA TRP A 428 7.39 -24.39 -6.59
C TRP A 428 8.24 -23.23 -7.11
N VAL A 429 7.84 -22.00 -6.79
CA VAL A 429 8.49 -20.78 -7.30
C VAL A 429 8.87 -19.87 -6.15
N GLY A 430 10.16 -19.52 -6.06
CA GLY A 430 10.66 -18.57 -5.08
C GLY A 430 10.43 -18.99 -3.62
N GLY A 431 10.42 -20.31 -3.35
CA GLY A 431 10.19 -20.86 -2.01
C GLY A 431 8.73 -21.04 -1.63
N ARG A 432 7.79 -21.05 -2.59
CA ARG A 432 6.35 -21.18 -2.34
C ARG A 432 5.68 -22.09 -3.35
N TRP A 433 4.59 -22.73 -2.92
CA TRP A 433 3.66 -23.43 -3.81
C TRP A 433 2.66 -22.46 -4.43
N MET A 434 2.50 -22.56 -5.74
CA MET A 434 1.60 -21.73 -6.54
C MET A 434 0.72 -22.65 -7.37
N GLN A 435 -0.60 -22.50 -7.30
CA GLN A 435 -1.52 -23.24 -8.17
C GLN A 435 -1.84 -22.38 -9.39
N ALA A 436 -1.66 -22.93 -10.59
CA ALA A 436 -2.14 -22.28 -11.80
C ALA A 436 -3.68 -22.35 -11.82
N SER A 437 -4.35 -21.21 -11.89
CA SER A 437 -5.75 -21.15 -12.29
C SER A 437 -5.96 -20.02 -13.28
N LEU A 438 -6.67 -20.37 -14.36
CA LEU A 438 -7.07 -19.48 -15.45
C LEU A 438 -7.81 -18.25 -14.91
N VAL A 439 -7.29 -17.08 -15.30
CA VAL A 439 -7.86 -15.71 -15.28
C VAL A 439 -9.29 -15.59 -14.73
N CYS A 440 -9.43 -14.86 -13.61
CA CYS A 440 -10.50 -13.87 -13.47
C CYS A 440 -10.07 -12.71 -12.58
N CYS A 441 -9.72 -11.61 -13.23
CA CYS A 441 -9.63 -10.28 -12.63
C CYS A 441 -11.04 -9.80 -12.30
N ILE A 442 -11.56 -10.15 -11.13
CA ILE A 442 -12.70 -9.47 -10.53
C ILE A 442 -12.50 -9.51 -9.02
N SER A 443 -12.62 -8.36 -8.37
CA SER A 443 -12.79 -8.27 -6.92
C SER A 443 -13.81 -9.31 -6.45
N PRO A 444 -13.73 -9.83 -5.21
CA PRO A 444 -14.77 -10.70 -4.68
C PRO A 444 -16.07 -9.89 -4.54
N HIS A 445 -16.81 -9.79 -5.64
CA HIS A 445 -18.24 -9.58 -5.61
C HIS A 445 -18.80 -10.85 -5.00
N PHE A 446 -19.16 -10.77 -3.72
CA PHE A 446 -20.09 -11.70 -3.12
C PHE A 446 -21.43 -11.51 -3.84
N ASP A 447 -21.68 -12.29 -4.87
CA ASP A 447 -23.03 -12.53 -5.37
C ASP A 447 -23.79 -13.28 -4.28
N TYR A 448 -24.48 -12.54 -3.42
CA TYR A 448 -25.61 -13.09 -2.68
C TYR A 448 -26.86 -12.96 -3.56
N SER A 449 -27.09 -13.98 -4.39
CA SER A 449 -28.41 -14.25 -4.96
C SER A 449 -28.99 -15.48 -4.26
N LEU A 450 -30.06 -15.27 -3.49
CA LEU A 450 -31.14 -16.23 -3.30
C LEU A 450 -32.44 -15.56 -3.76
#